data_AF-A0A961RXU0-F1
#
_entry.id   AF-A0A961RXU0-F1
#
_cell.length_a   1.000
_cell.length_b   1.000
_cell.length_c   1.000
_cell.angle_alpha   90.00
_cell.angle_beta   90.00
_cell.angle_gamma   90.00
#
_symmetry.space_group_name_H-M   'P 1'
#
loop_
_entity.id
_entity.type
_entity.pdbx_description
1 polymer ?
#
loop_
_entity_poly.entity_id
_entity_poly.type
_entity_poly.pdbx_seq_one_letter_code
_entity_poly.pdbx_strand_id
1 'polypeptide(L)'
;LQRAGEEAGKSDMVQAMGETVATIISTCRQSSVEPLVRLTAALSDGHNIFGFRYSNDKTCPSLYLGTNGDSGVCLVSEPLDGESERWRSVPRSSVVHITSDGQINVCGFEVRA
;
A
#
# COMPACT_ATOMS: atom_id res chain seq x y z
N LEU A 1 6.05 -13.28 10.48
CA LEU A 1 6.33 -11.83 10.35
C LEU A 1 5.36 -11.05 11.22
N GLN A 2 5.70 -10.92 12.51
CA GLN A 2 5.12 -9.92 13.41
C GLN A 2 6.25 -8.96 13.76
N ARG A 3 6.38 -7.88 12.98
CA ARG A 3 6.80 -6.58 13.49
C ARG A 3 6.03 -5.55 12.68
N ALA A 4 4.99 -4.99 13.29
CA ALA A 4 4.44 -3.74 12.85
C ALA A 4 5.51 -2.68 13.12
N GLY A 5 6.37 -2.42 12.14
CA GLY A 5 7.35 -1.35 12.23
C GLY A 5 6.63 0.00 12.14
N GLU A 6 6.66 0.80 13.20
CA GLU A 6 6.16 2.18 13.21
C GLU A 6 6.85 3.07 12.16
N GLU A 7 8.05 2.71 11.70
CA GLU A 7 8.86 3.52 10.78
C GLU A 7 8.26 3.64 9.38
N ALA A 8 7.59 2.60 8.88
CA ALA A 8 6.94 2.66 7.57
C ALA A 8 5.86 3.75 7.53
N GLY A 9 5.12 3.94 8.63
CA GLY A 9 4.08 4.97 8.75
C GLY A 9 4.61 6.40 8.89
N LYS A 10 5.92 6.59 9.12
CA LYS A 10 6.58 7.89 9.29
C LYS A 10 7.40 8.33 8.07
N SER A 11 7.27 7.65 6.94
CA SER A 11 7.93 8.02 5.67
C SER A 11 7.24 9.20 5.01
N ASP A 12 8.03 10.14 4.45
CA ASP A 12 7.54 11.24 3.63
C ASP A 12 6.64 10.76 2.48
N MET A 13 6.92 9.58 1.91
CA MET A 13 6.09 8.96 0.86
C MET A 13 4.70 8.58 1.37
N VAL A 14 4.61 8.07 2.60
CA VAL A 14 3.32 7.69 3.22
C VAL A 14 2.51 8.93 3.56
N GLN A 15 3.16 9.98 4.08
CA GLN A 15 2.51 11.26 4.30
C GLN A 15 2.02 11.88 2.98
N ALA A 16 2.86 11.95 1.96
CA ALA A 16 2.51 12.53 0.66
C ALA A 16 1.37 11.78 -0.03
N MET A 17 1.35 10.44 0.04
CA MET A 17 0.22 9.65 -0.45
C MET A 17 -1.06 9.94 0.36
N GLY A 18 -0.95 10.05 1.68
CA GLY A 18 -2.07 10.42 2.55
C GLY A 18 -2.67 11.78 2.19
N GLU A 19 -1.83 12.80 2.00
CA GLU A 19 -2.21 14.15 1.57
C GLU A 19 -2.82 14.15 0.17
N THR A 20 -2.29 13.33 -0.74
CA THR A 20 -2.83 13.18 -2.10
C THR A 20 -4.25 12.62 -2.06
N VAL A 21 -4.48 11.54 -1.30
CA VAL A 21 -5.82 10.96 -1.15
C VAL A 21 -6.77 11.93 -0.44
N ALA A 22 -6.31 12.62 0.61
CA ALA A 22 -7.11 13.63 1.30
C ALA A 22 -7.53 14.76 0.35
N THR A 23 -6.60 15.24 -0.48
CA THR A 23 -6.86 16.27 -1.49
C THR A 23 -7.92 15.82 -2.49
N ILE A 24 -7.86 14.57 -2.97
CA ILE A 24 -8.89 14.01 -3.87
C ILE A 24 -10.25 14.02 -3.17
N ILE A 25 -10.31 13.52 -1.93
CA ILE A 25 -11.55 13.47 -1.14
C ILE A 25 -12.14 14.88 -0.92
N SER A 26 -11.31 15.84 -0.51
CA SER A 26 -11.74 17.23 -0.31
C SER A 26 -12.24 17.86 -1.61
N THR A 27 -11.58 17.59 -2.73
CA THR A 27 -11.98 18.11 -4.06
C THR A 27 -13.34 17.56 -4.49
N CYS A 28 -13.59 16.25 -4.31
CA CYS A 28 -14.90 15.65 -4.56
C CYS A 28 -15.98 16.33 -3.71
N ARG A 29 -15.75 16.48 -2.41
CA ARG A 29 -16.69 17.13 -1.48
C ARG A 29 -16.99 18.58 -1.86
N GLN A 30 -15.97 19.37 -2.20
CA GLN A 30 -16.14 20.75 -2.68
C GLN A 30 -16.97 20.82 -3.97
N SER A 31 -16.90 19.78 -4.79
CA SER A 31 -17.65 19.66 -6.03
C SER A 31 -19.03 19.01 -5.85
N SER A 32 -19.46 18.75 -4.61
CA SER A 32 -20.71 18.02 -4.28
C SER A 32 -20.79 16.62 -4.93
N VAL A 33 -19.63 15.97 -5.10
CA VAL A 33 -19.50 14.59 -5.58
C VAL A 33 -19.14 13.68 -4.41
N GLU A 34 -19.83 12.55 -4.29
CA GLU A 34 -19.48 11.54 -3.29
C GLU A 34 -18.07 10.97 -3.58
N PRO A 35 -17.11 11.09 -2.66
CA PRO A 35 -15.76 10.60 -2.90
C PRO A 35 -15.76 9.08 -3.00
N LEU A 36 -15.25 8.54 -4.11
CA LEU A 36 -15.00 7.11 -4.30
C LEU A 36 -13.54 6.93 -4.69
N VAL A 37 -12.68 6.77 -3.69
CA VAL A 37 -11.25 6.57 -3.88
C VAL A 37 -10.90 5.15 -3.52
N ARG A 38 -10.43 4.40 -4.52
CA ARG A 38 -9.93 3.03 -4.39
C ARG A 38 -8.63 2.94 -5.18
N LEU A 39 -7.55 2.50 -4.55
CA LEU A 39 -6.27 2.40 -5.25
C LEU A 39 -5.40 1.28 -4.72
N THR A 40 -4.66 0.71 -5.65
CA THR A 40 -3.43 -0.04 -5.41
C THR A 40 -2.32 0.66 -6.17
N ALA A 41 -1.21 0.95 -5.49
CA ALA A 41 -0.09 1.66 -6.08
C ALA A 41 1.22 1.09 -5.59
N ALA A 42 2.22 1.07 -6.47
CA ALA A 42 3.61 0.77 -6.14
C ALA A 42 4.44 2.00 -6.49
N LEU A 43 5.14 2.56 -5.51
CA LEU A 43 5.98 3.75 -5.65
C LEU A 43 7.40 3.45 -5.16
N SER A 44 8.37 4.23 -5.61
CA SER A 44 9.75 4.13 -5.14
C SER A 44 10.42 5.50 -5.13
N ASP A 45 11.36 5.68 -4.20
CA ASP A 45 12.28 6.82 -4.13
C ASP A 45 13.66 6.49 -4.73
N GLY A 46 13.79 5.34 -5.42
CA GLY A 46 15.04 4.81 -5.96
C GLY A 46 15.82 3.91 -5.00
N HIS A 47 15.45 3.85 -3.72
CA HIS A 47 16.09 2.99 -2.71
C HIS A 47 15.09 2.04 -2.05
N ASN A 48 13.90 2.55 -1.74
CA ASN A 48 12.82 1.84 -1.08
C ASN A 48 11.63 1.70 -2.01
N ILE A 49 10.80 0.68 -1.77
CA ILE A 49 9.54 0.44 -2.48
C ILE A 49 8.39 0.54 -1.50
N PHE A 50 7.33 1.25 -1.90
CA PHE A 50 6.11 1.44 -1.14
C PHE A 50 4.92 0.87 -1.92
N GLY A 51 4.18 -0.04 -1.29
CA GLY A 51 2.96 -0.63 -1.81
C GLY A 51 1.74 -0.14 -1.05
N PHE A 52 0.85 0.61 -1.68
CA PHE A 52 -0.37 1.11 -1.04
C PHE A 52 -1.57 0.27 -1.42
N ARG A 53 -2.38 -0.10 -0.43
CA ARG A 53 -3.71 -0.71 -0.63
C ARG A 53 -4.73 0.11 0.16
N TYR A 54 -5.52 0.92 -0.55
CA TYR A 54 -6.48 1.84 0.08
C TYR A 54 -7.85 1.82 -0.61
N SER A 55 -8.90 2.00 0.17
CA SER A 55 -10.20 2.42 -0.33
C SER A 55 -10.97 3.17 0.77
N ASN A 56 -11.78 4.17 0.41
CA ASN A 56 -12.67 4.86 1.35
C ASN A 56 -14.08 4.24 1.45
N ASP A 57 -14.32 3.10 0.79
CA ASP A 57 -15.58 2.36 0.82
C ASP A 57 -15.39 0.87 1.14
N LYS A 58 -16.42 0.04 0.96
CA LYS A 58 -16.35 -1.40 1.27
C LYS A 58 -15.53 -2.21 0.26
N THR A 59 -15.20 -1.65 -0.90
CA THR A 59 -14.53 -2.36 -2.00
C THR A 59 -13.09 -1.88 -2.12
N CYS A 60 -12.13 -2.74 -1.81
CA CYS A 60 -10.72 -2.40 -1.92
C CYS A 60 -10.02 -3.31 -2.93
N PRO A 61 -9.36 -2.75 -3.97
CA PRO A 61 -8.58 -3.54 -4.89
C PRO A 61 -7.50 -4.33 -4.14
N SER A 62 -7.17 -5.49 -4.67
CA SER A 62 -6.23 -6.47 -4.12
C SER A 62 -4.78 -6.00 -4.27
N LEU A 63 -3.97 -6.41 -3.31
CA LEU A 63 -2.52 -6.29 -3.38
C LEU A 63 -1.94 -7.53 -2.70
N TYR A 64 -0.95 -8.13 -3.34
CA TYR A 64 -0.27 -9.32 -2.86
C TYR A 64 1.23 -9.07 -2.79
N LEU A 65 1.82 -9.63 -1.75
CA LEU A 65 3.24 -9.70 -1.51
C LEU A 65 3.69 -11.14 -1.71
N GLY A 66 4.65 -11.34 -2.61
CA GLY A 66 5.32 -12.62 -2.84
C GLY A 66 6.82 -12.51 -2.61
N THR A 67 7.45 -13.60 -2.21
CA THR A 67 8.92 -13.72 -2.09
C THR A 67 9.38 -14.91 -2.93
N ASN A 68 10.40 -14.73 -3.76
CA ASN A 68 10.96 -15.81 -4.56
C ASN A 68 12.30 -16.29 -3.98
N GLY A 69 12.27 -16.90 -2.79
CA GLY A 69 13.50 -17.29 -2.08
C GLY A 69 14.46 -16.11 -1.94
N ASP A 70 15.72 -16.31 -2.33
CA ASP A 70 16.77 -15.27 -2.27
C ASP A 70 16.75 -14.28 -3.44
N SER A 71 15.87 -14.50 -4.44
CA SER A 71 15.86 -13.72 -5.70
C SER A 71 15.02 -12.44 -5.65
N GLY A 72 14.39 -12.16 -4.50
CA GLY A 72 13.77 -10.86 -4.22
C GLY A 72 12.28 -10.93 -3.85
N VAL A 73 11.68 -9.74 -3.81
CA VAL A 73 10.31 -9.50 -3.36
C VAL A 73 9.47 -8.98 -4.53
N CYS A 74 8.25 -9.50 -4.67
CA CYS A 74 7.29 -9.07 -5.67
C CYS A 74 6.05 -8.45 -5.00
N LEU A 75 5.58 -7.33 -5.55
CA LEU A 75 4.35 -6.67 -5.15
C LEU A 75 3.44 -6.56 -6.37
N VAL A 76 2.26 -7.19 -6.33
CA VAL A 76 1.39 -7.36 -7.51
C VAL A 76 -0.08 -7.20 -7.14
N SER A 77 -0.92 -6.84 -8.11
CA SER A 77 -2.37 -6.75 -7.88
C SER A 77 -3.01 -8.12 -7.72
N GLU A 78 -2.53 -9.13 -8.44
CA GLU A 78 -3.00 -10.52 -8.37
C GLU A 78 -1.81 -11.48 -8.43
N PRO A 79 -1.88 -12.67 -7.80
CA PRO A 79 -0.86 -13.72 -7.90
C PRO A 79 -0.48 -14.01 -9.36
N LEU A 80 0.82 -14.05 -9.66
CA LEU A 80 1.31 -14.25 -11.04
C LEU A 80 1.34 -15.72 -11.47
N ASP A 81 1.28 -16.64 -10.51
CA ASP A 81 1.37 -18.08 -10.74
C ASP A 81 0.25 -18.82 -9.96
N GLY A 82 0.13 -20.12 -10.24
CA GLY A 82 -0.79 -21.00 -9.52
C GLY A 82 -0.28 -21.41 -8.14
N GLU A 83 0.90 -20.96 -7.70
CA GLU A 83 1.49 -21.32 -6.41
C GLU A 83 1.00 -20.36 -5.31
N SER A 84 -0.29 -20.44 -5.02
CA SER A 84 -1.00 -19.55 -4.08
C SER A 84 -0.35 -19.46 -2.69
N GLU A 85 0.36 -20.50 -2.25
CA GLU A 85 1.07 -20.53 -0.97
C GLU A 85 2.21 -19.51 -0.86
N ARG A 86 2.77 -19.03 -1.99
CA ARG A 86 3.81 -18.00 -2.01
C ARG A 86 3.27 -16.58 -1.86
N TRP A 87 1.97 -16.39 -2.12
CA TRP A 87 1.35 -15.07 -2.17
C TRP A 87 0.61 -14.75 -0.90
N ARG A 88 0.94 -13.61 -0.30
CA ARG A 88 0.29 -13.12 0.91
C ARG A 88 -0.50 -11.87 0.58
N SER A 89 -1.81 -11.91 0.82
CA SER A 89 -2.66 -10.73 0.66
C SER A 89 -2.21 -9.64 1.65
N VAL A 90 -1.95 -8.45 1.13
CA VAL A 90 -1.69 -7.26 1.94
C VAL A 90 -3.00 -6.80 2.55
N PRO A 91 -3.10 -6.53 3.86
CA PRO A 91 -4.36 -6.08 4.46
C PRO A 91 -4.90 -4.80 3.82
N ARG A 92 -6.22 -4.62 3.85
CA ARG A 92 -6.87 -3.38 3.40
C ARG A 92 -6.39 -2.20 4.26
N SER A 93 -6.36 -1.00 3.67
CA SER A 93 -5.93 0.24 4.34
C SER A 93 -4.55 0.07 4.97
N SER A 94 -3.61 -0.43 4.19
CA SER A 94 -2.25 -0.68 4.63
C SER A 94 -1.24 -0.21 3.60
N VAL A 95 -0.04 0.07 4.06
CA VAL A 95 1.13 0.30 3.24
C VAL A 95 2.19 -0.77 3.53
N VAL A 96 2.78 -1.30 2.48
CA VAL A 96 3.97 -2.15 2.51
C VAL A 96 5.17 -1.26 2.25
N HIS A 97 6.20 -1.34 3.09
CA HIS A 97 7.48 -0.68 2.89
C HIS A 97 8.56 -1.75 2.78
N ILE A 98 9.18 -1.84 1.62
CA ILE A 98 10.33 -2.71 1.34
C ILE A 98 11.56 -1.80 1.30
N THR A 99 12.44 -1.98 2.26
CA THR A 99 13.66 -1.19 2.37
C THR A 99 14.76 -1.75 1.47
N SER A 100 15.75 -0.91 1.16
CA SER A 100 16.91 -1.31 0.34
C SER A 100 17.72 -2.49 0.90
N ASP A 101 17.67 -2.74 2.20
CA ASP A 101 18.30 -3.90 2.87
C ASP A 101 17.41 -5.15 2.91
N GLY A 102 16.24 -5.10 2.26
CA GLY A 102 15.32 -6.23 2.09
C GLY A 102 14.34 -6.43 3.26
N GLN A 103 14.27 -5.52 4.24
CA GLN A 103 13.25 -5.61 5.28
C GLN A 103 11.88 -5.25 4.70
N ILE A 104 10.87 -5.99 5.15
CA ILE A 104 9.49 -5.78 4.74
C ILE A 104 8.66 -5.41 5.97
N ASN A 105 8.12 -4.20 5.95
CA ASN A 105 7.23 -3.69 6.97
C ASN A 105 5.83 -3.49 6.38
N VAL A 106 4.81 -3.85 7.14
CA VAL A 106 3.42 -3.60 6.77
C VAL A 106 2.75 -2.88 7.94
N CYS A 107 2.21 -1.69 7.69
CA CYS A 107 1.50 -0.90 8.70
C CYS A 107 0.20 -0.33 8.14
N GLY A 108 -0.67 0.12 9.06
CA GLY A 108 -1.91 0.79 8.68
C GLY A 108 -1.65 2.05 7.87
N PHE A 109 -2.50 2.30 6.89
CA PHE A 109 -2.53 3.50 6.07
C PHE A 109 -3.91 4.14 6.21
N GLU A 110 -3.98 5.11 7.11
CA GLU A 110 -5.20 5.83 7.45
C GLU A 110 -5.14 7.25 6.87
N VAL A 111 -6.21 7.66 6.21
CA VAL A 111 -6.31 9.00 5.62
C VAL A 111 -7.29 9.82 6.45
N ARG A 112 -6.84 11.00 6.90
CA ARG A 112 -7.69 11.99 7.56
C ARG A 112 -8.06 13.05 6.53
N ALA A 113 -9.32 13.09 6.11
CA ALA A 113 -9.84 13.97 5.07
C ALA A 113 -11.16 14.63 5.46
#